data_AF-X0V952-F1
#
_entry.id   AF-X0V952-F1
#
_cell.length_a   1.000
_cell.length_b   1.000
_cell.length_c   1.000
_cell.angle_alpha   90.00
_cell.angle_beta   90.00
_cell.angle_gamma   90.00
#
_symmetry.space_group_name_H-M   'P 1'
#
loop_
_entity.id
_entity.type
_entity.pdbx_description
1 polymer ?
#
loop_
_entity_poly.entity_id
_entity_poly.type
_entity_poly.pdbx_seq_one_letter_code
_entity_poly.pdbx_strand_id
1 'polypeptide(L)'
;MGKLTLPMLIALIFLIQPAFAAKGVVVAEDNGDFVVESPMGYAILEWFGGSFTFEGNTIVGDFESYGIKTVYDLRTGQEIRVWVDEYWLSRNRAIEKWNER
;
A
#
# COMPACT_ATOMS: atom_id res chain seq x y z
N MET A 1 -37.50 -0.53 -22.32
CA MET A 1 -36.31 0.19 -21.79
C MET A 1 -36.50 0.46 -20.32
N GLY A 2 -35.74 -0.20 -19.44
CA GLY A 2 -35.83 0.01 -18.00
C GLY A 2 -35.32 1.40 -17.62
N LYS A 3 -36.09 2.18 -16.87
CA LYS A 3 -35.67 3.49 -16.38
C LYS A 3 -34.76 3.30 -15.18
N LEU A 4 -33.57 3.91 -15.19
CA LEU A 4 -32.72 3.99 -14.02
C LEU A 4 -33.49 4.73 -12.92
N THR A 5 -33.67 4.10 -11.77
CA THR A 5 -34.38 4.71 -10.64
C THR A 5 -33.38 5.42 -9.72
N LEU A 6 -33.84 6.45 -9.01
CA LEU A 6 -33.00 7.17 -8.03
C LEU A 6 -32.27 6.26 -7.02
N PRO A 7 -32.88 5.21 -6.43
CA PRO A 7 -32.15 4.28 -5.55
C PRO A 7 -31.06 3.49 -6.30
N MET A 8 -31.27 3.15 -7.57
CA MET A 8 -30.27 2.49 -8.40
C MET A 8 -29.09 3.42 -8.71
N LEU A 9 -29.35 4.73 -8.86
CA LEU A 9 -28.31 5.75 -9.02
C LEU A 9 -27.50 5.94 -7.73
N ILE A 10 -28.15 5.92 -6.56
CA ILE A 10 -27.49 6.03 -5.25
C ILE A 10 -26.60 4.80 -4.99
N ALA A 11 -27.09 3.59 -5.29
CA ALA A 11 -26.31 2.36 -5.14
C ALA A 11 -25.03 2.36 -6.01
N LEU A 12 -25.07 2.99 -7.20
CA LEU A 12 -23.92 3.07 -8.10
C LEU A 12 -22.80 3.97 -7.55
N ILE A 13 -23.15 5.00 -6.76
CA ILE A 13 -22.17 5.92 -6.15
C ILE A 13 -21.34 5.23 -5.07
N PHE A 14 -21.91 4.25 -4.34
CA PHE A 14 -21.18 3.48 -3.33
C PHE A 14 -20.14 2.51 -3.89
N LEU A 15 -20.15 2.25 -5.21
CA LEU A 15 -19.14 1.40 -5.86
C LEU A 15 -17.87 2.17 -6.26
N ILE A 16 -17.89 3.50 -6.18
CA ILE A 16 -16.73 4.34 -6.49
C ILE A 16 -15.84 4.38 -5.25
N GLN A 17 -14.86 3.48 -5.17
CA GLN A 17 -13.84 3.59 -4.13
C GLN A 17 -12.82 4.67 -4.54
N PRO A 18 -12.54 5.65 -3.66
CA PRO A 18 -11.47 6.61 -3.92
C PRO A 18 -10.13 5.88 -4.06
N ALA A 19 -9.40 6.14 -5.14
CA ALA A 19 -8.03 5.67 -5.30
C ALA A 19 -7.12 6.57 -4.46
N PHE A 20 -6.71 6.09 -3.28
CA PHE A 20 -5.71 6.77 -2.46
C PHE A 20 -4.31 6.32 -2.90
N ALA A 21 -3.43 7.29 -3.13
CA ALA A 21 -2.02 7.04 -3.34
C ALA A 21 -1.24 7.67 -2.19
N ALA A 22 -0.64 6.82 -1.37
CA ALA A 22 0.32 7.22 -0.35
C ALA A 22 1.74 7.28 -0.96
N LYS A 23 2.61 8.07 -0.34
CA LYS A 23 4.03 8.17 -0.69
C LYS A 23 4.86 7.90 0.56
N GLY A 24 5.87 7.05 0.44
CA GLY A 24 6.71 6.67 1.57
C GLY A 24 8.11 6.22 1.15
N VAL A 25 9.00 6.12 2.13
CA VAL A 25 10.39 5.69 1.95
C VAL A 25 10.55 4.31 2.56
N VAL A 26 11.20 3.39 1.85
CA VAL A 26 11.57 2.08 2.39
C VAL A 26 12.69 2.28 3.42
N VAL A 27 12.45 1.88 4.66
CA VAL A 27 13.36 2.10 5.80
C VAL A 27 13.95 0.81 6.37
N ALA A 28 13.45 -0.35 5.95
CA ALA A 28 14.03 -1.65 6.21
C ALA A 28 13.53 -2.63 5.14
N GLU A 29 14.35 -3.62 4.80
CA GLU A 29 13.99 -4.73 3.90
C GLU A 29 14.66 -6.03 4.35
N ASP A 30 13.96 -7.15 4.20
CA ASP A 30 14.52 -8.50 4.33
C ASP A 30 13.68 -9.50 3.54
N ASN A 31 14.35 -10.35 2.75
CA ASN A 31 13.74 -11.48 2.02
C ASN A 31 12.41 -11.20 1.27
N GLY A 32 12.22 -9.96 0.79
CA GLY A 32 11.00 -9.55 0.07
C GLY A 32 9.97 -8.85 0.94
N ASP A 33 10.10 -8.87 2.26
CA ASP A 33 9.36 -7.97 3.15
C ASP A 33 10.07 -6.62 3.27
N PHE A 34 9.31 -5.55 3.43
CA PHE A 34 9.86 -4.23 3.63
C PHE A 34 8.96 -3.30 4.43
N VAL A 35 9.60 -2.43 5.20
CA VAL A 35 8.94 -1.41 6.02
C VAL A 35 8.99 -0.07 5.30
N VAL A 36 7.85 0.61 5.21
CA VAL A 36 7.72 1.91 4.54
C VAL A 36 7.29 2.97 5.54
N GLU A 37 8.08 4.04 5.67
CA GLU A 37 7.72 5.24 6.43
C GLU A 37 6.93 6.21 5.54
N SER A 38 5.72 6.58 5.97
CA SER A 38 4.86 7.59 5.35
C SER A 38 4.44 8.67 6.37
N PRO A 39 3.83 9.79 5.93
CA PRO A 39 3.30 10.80 6.85
C PRO A 39 2.30 10.28 7.88
N MET A 40 1.63 9.15 7.61
CA MET A 40 0.64 8.54 8.50
C MET A 40 1.24 7.53 9.48
N GLY A 41 2.52 7.18 9.33
CA GLY A 41 3.21 6.20 10.17
C GLY A 41 4.02 5.19 9.35
N TYR A 42 3.99 3.93 9.75
CA TYR A 42 4.73 2.85 9.09
C TYR A 42 3.78 1.80 8.52
N ALA A 43 4.16 1.25 7.37
CA ALA A 43 3.53 0.08 6.79
C ALA A 43 4.54 -1.07 6.66
N ILE A 44 4.05 -2.30 6.77
CA ILE A 44 4.82 -3.53 6.52
C ILE A 44 4.22 -4.19 5.29
N LEU A 45 5.04 -4.35 4.26
CA LEU A 45 4.66 -4.82 2.95
C LEU A 45 5.43 -6.10 2.63
N GLU A 46 4.76 -7.09 2.08
CA GLU A 46 5.36 -8.32 1.57
C GLU A 46 5.37 -8.29 0.04
N TRP A 47 6.50 -8.62 -0.58
CA TRP A 47 6.61 -8.71 -2.02
C TRP A 47 5.78 -9.86 -2.57
N PHE A 48 4.91 -9.55 -3.53
CA PHE A 48 4.02 -10.51 -4.18
C PHE A 48 4.30 -10.66 -5.68
N GLY A 49 5.11 -9.78 -6.27
CA GLY A 49 5.48 -9.82 -7.68
C GLY A 49 5.98 -8.48 -8.24
N GLY A 50 6.37 -8.48 -9.52
CA GLY A 50 6.90 -7.28 -10.17
C GLY A 50 8.39 -7.08 -9.87
N SER A 51 8.85 -5.83 -9.83
CA SER A 51 10.25 -5.51 -9.49
C SER A 51 10.51 -5.59 -7.98
N PHE A 52 11.78 -5.57 -7.59
CA PHE A 52 12.19 -5.34 -6.21
C PHE A 52 12.37 -3.85 -5.93
N THR A 53 12.20 -3.46 -4.67
CA THR A 53 12.66 -2.16 -4.15
C THR A 53 13.75 -2.40 -3.12
N PHE A 54 14.37 -1.33 -2.63
CA PHE A 54 15.48 -1.42 -1.69
C PHE A 54 15.39 -0.33 -0.63
N GLU A 55 16.05 -0.53 0.51
CA GLU A 55 16.14 0.49 1.56
C GLU A 55 16.63 1.83 0.99
N GLY A 56 15.96 2.92 1.40
CA GLY A 56 16.18 4.27 0.92
C GLY A 56 15.38 4.65 -0.34
N ASN A 57 14.79 3.70 -1.06
CA ASN A 57 13.93 4.03 -2.21
C ASN A 57 12.61 4.63 -1.76
N THR A 58 12.04 5.50 -2.61
CA THR A 58 10.71 6.06 -2.39
C THR A 58 9.70 5.32 -3.26
N ILE A 59 8.61 4.87 -2.64
CA ILE A 59 7.49 4.25 -3.35
C ILE A 59 6.23 5.12 -3.28
N VAL A 60 5.33 4.94 -4.25
CA VAL A 60 4.01 5.56 -4.29
C VAL A 60 2.94 4.54 -4.67
N GLY A 61 1.80 4.56 -4.00
CA GLY A 61 0.67 3.68 -4.32
C GLY A 61 -0.29 3.49 -3.14
N ASP A 62 -1.25 2.58 -3.29
CA ASP A 62 -2.27 2.32 -2.28
C ASP A 62 -1.77 1.32 -1.22
N PHE A 63 -0.78 1.71 -0.42
CA PHE A 63 -0.24 0.86 0.65
C PHE A 63 -0.76 1.23 2.06
N GLU A 64 -1.80 2.08 2.14
CA GLU A 64 -2.49 2.45 3.38
C GLU A 64 -3.86 1.77 3.51
N SER A 65 -3.98 0.58 2.92
CA SER A 65 -5.14 -0.29 3.08
C SER A 65 -4.74 -1.76 2.87
N TYR A 66 -5.37 -2.67 3.59
CA TYR A 66 -5.01 -4.10 3.58
C TYR A 66 -5.19 -4.75 2.19
N GLY A 67 -4.40 -5.79 1.95
CA GLY A 67 -4.56 -6.70 0.81
C GLY A 67 -3.50 -6.56 -0.27
N ILE A 68 -3.76 -7.17 -1.45
CA ILE A 68 -2.86 -7.07 -2.61
C ILE A 68 -2.99 -5.69 -3.25
N LYS A 69 -1.85 -4.99 -3.38
CA LYS A 69 -1.76 -3.64 -3.90
C LYS A 69 -0.66 -3.52 -4.93
N THR A 70 -0.77 -2.46 -5.73
CA THR A 70 0.25 -2.05 -6.69
C THR A 70 0.87 -0.75 -6.20
N VAL A 71 2.19 -0.74 -6.11
CA VAL A 71 2.99 0.44 -5.80
C VAL A 71 4.06 0.63 -6.87
N TYR A 72 4.60 1.83 -6.98
CA TYR A 72 5.62 2.18 -7.96
C TYR A 72 6.87 2.69 -7.25
N ASP A 73 8.02 2.15 -7.59
CA ASP A 73 9.30 2.69 -7.16
C ASP A 73 9.64 3.93 -7.99
N LEU A 74 9.75 5.09 -7.34
CA LEU A 74 10.00 6.36 -8.03
C LEU A 74 11.42 6.50 -8.57
N ARG A 75 12.36 5.68 -8.11
CA ARG A 75 13.74 5.67 -8.62
C ARG A 75 13.82 4.94 -9.96
N THR A 76 13.14 3.81 -10.09
CA THR A 76 13.20 2.96 -11.30
C THR A 76 12.00 3.16 -12.23
N GLY A 77 10.90 3.73 -11.74
CA GLY A 77 9.63 3.83 -12.44
C GLY A 77 8.90 2.49 -12.59
N GLN A 78 9.36 1.43 -11.90
CA GLN A 78 8.84 0.09 -12.05
C GLN A 78 7.72 -0.22 -11.06
N GLU A 79 6.83 -1.12 -11.49
CA GLU A 79 5.71 -1.61 -10.71
C GLU A 79 6.13 -2.74 -9.76
N ILE A 80 5.64 -2.65 -8.53
CA ILE A 80 5.80 -3.66 -7.49
C ILE A 80 4.40 -4.05 -7.01
N ARG A 81 4.15 -5.36 -6.96
CA ARG A 81 2.94 -5.91 -6.39
C ARG A 81 3.24 -6.38 -4.98
N VAL A 82 2.47 -5.90 -4.02
CA VAL A 82 2.70 -6.14 -2.58
C VAL A 82 1.46 -6.67 -1.91
N TRP A 83 1.63 -7.42 -0.83
CA TRP A 83 0.60 -7.62 0.18
C TRP A 83 0.83 -6.63 1.33
N VAL A 84 -0.17 -5.80 1.63
CA VAL A 84 -0.12 -4.89 2.79
C VAL A 84 -0.56 -5.66 4.03
N ASP A 85 0.41 -6.00 4.88
CA ASP A 85 0.15 -6.75 6.11
C ASP A 85 -0.29 -5.83 7.26
N GLU A 86 0.39 -4.70 7.44
CA GLU A 86 0.07 -3.69 8.46
C GLU A 86 0.31 -2.28 7.89
N TYR A 87 -0.46 -1.29 8.34
CA TYR A 87 -0.29 0.12 7.98
C TYR A 87 -0.67 1.04 9.14
N TRP A 88 -0.28 2.32 9.05
CA TRP A 88 -0.46 3.34 10.09
C TRP A 88 0.09 2.94 11.47
N LEU A 89 1.12 2.09 11.48
CA LEU A 89 1.80 1.71 12.70
C LEU A 89 2.59 2.91 13.24
N SER A 90 2.67 3.01 14.57
CA SER A 90 3.71 3.81 15.19
C SER A 90 5.07 3.14 14.98
N ARG A 91 6.16 3.93 15.06
CA ARG A 91 7.54 3.42 14.94
C ARG A 91 7.79 2.20 15.85
N ASN A 92 7.38 2.28 17.12
CA ASN A 92 7.61 1.20 18.08
C ASN A 92 6.88 -0.08 17.70
N ARG A 93 5.63 0.03 17.20
CA ARG A 93 4.86 -1.15 16.76
C ARG A 93 5.41 -1.74 15.47
N ALA A 94 5.92 -0.91 14.56
CA ALA A 94 6.59 -1.38 13.36
C ALA A 94 7.87 -2.17 13.71
N ILE A 95 8.69 -1.66 14.64
CA ILE A 95 9.89 -2.36 15.12
C ILE A 95 9.54 -3.70 15.78
N GLU A 96 8.53 -3.70 16.67
CA GLU A 96 8.05 -4.91 17.33
C GLU A 96 7.63 -5.97 16.31
N LYS A 97 6.74 -5.62 15.39
CA LYS A 97 6.24 -6.51 14.33
C LYS A 97 7.35 -6.98 13.38
N TRP A 98 8.29 -6.11 13.04
CA TRP A 98 9.40 -6.45 12.16
C TRP A 98 10.34 -7.50 12.78
N ASN A 99 10.61 -7.40 14.09
CA ASN A 99 11.47 -8.34 14.79
C ASN A 99 10.80 -9.71 15.07
N GLU A 100 9.49 -9.82 14.87
CA GLU A 100 8.73 -11.07 15.02
C GLU A 100 8.69 -11.91 13.74
N ARG A 101 9.18 -11.36 12.62
CA ARG A 101 9.30 -12.05 11.32
C ARG A 101 10.60 -12.85 11.26
#